data_AF-A0A7Y4JUT7-F1
#
_entry.id   AF-A0A7Y4JUT7-F1
#
_cell.length_a   1.000
_cell.length_b   1.000
_cell.length_c   1.000
_cell.angle_alpha   90.00
_cell.angle_beta   90.00
_cell.angle_gamma   90.00
#
_symmetry.space_group_name_H-M   'P 1'
#
loop_
_entity.id
_entity.type
_entity.pdbx_description
1 polymer ?
#
loop_
_entity_poly.entity_id
_entity_poly.type
_entity_poly.pdbx_seq_one_letter_code
_entity_poly.pdbx_strand_id
1 'polypeptide(L)'
;MKRGPWRGAWGLVATLLGVPAMGQLEEPPESAPQYSCFEAAREGSGVSESIAAQLCQGARSDAPAKCFQRVQERAFLEDPQALQLCQYAQPSDDPASCFLKARRSSFVDEPQLLLLCRPLIADQMNMYPYGP
;
A
#
# COMPACT_ATOMS: atom_id res chain seq x y z
N MET A 1 22.98 16.93 -7.31
CA MET A 1 23.89 16.34 -8.32
C MET A 1 23.06 16.05 -9.56
N LYS A 2 23.35 16.74 -10.67
CA LYS A 2 22.59 16.71 -11.93
C LYS A 2 22.97 15.46 -12.74
N ARG A 3 22.01 14.69 -13.24
CA ARG A 3 22.21 13.75 -14.36
C ARG A 3 21.35 14.22 -15.53
N GLY A 4 22.02 14.50 -16.66
CA GLY A 4 21.47 15.19 -17.82
C GLY A 4 20.57 14.32 -18.71
N PRO A 5 19.90 14.95 -19.70
CA PRO A 5 18.97 14.27 -20.59
C PRO A 5 19.71 13.55 -21.72
N TRP A 6 19.61 12.23 -21.77
CA TRP A 6 20.00 11.44 -22.95
C TRP A 6 18.84 11.45 -23.95
N ARG A 7 18.81 12.47 -24.81
CA ARG A 7 17.89 12.49 -25.97
C ARG A 7 18.47 11.63 -27.08
N GLY A 8 17.83 10.50 -27.35
CA GLY A 8 18.12 9.62 -28.48
C GLY A 8 17.92 10.36 -29.80
N ALA A 9 19.01 10.52 -30.56
CA ALA A 9 19.05 11.10 -31.89
C ALA A 9 18.90 10.03 -32.99
N TRP A 10 17.88 9.16 -32.90
CA TRP A 10 17.65 8.07 -33.85
C TRP A 10 16.16 8.03 -34.18
N GLY A 11 15.67 9.01 -34.94
CA GLY A 11 14.24 9.15 -35.22
C GLY A 11 13.88 9.53 -36.65
N LEU A 12 14.80 9.50 -37.61
CA LEU A 12 14.52 9.96 -38.98
C LEU A 12 14.92 9.00 -40.11
N VAL A 13 15.25 7.73 -39.84
CA VAL A 13 15.56 6.76 -40.91
C VAL A 13 14.60 5.56 -40.94
N ALA A 14 13.71 5.41 -39.97
CA ALA A 14 12.88 4.21 -39.82
C ALA A 14 11.54 4.24 -40.58
N THR A 15 11.38 5.03 -41.65
CA THR A 15 10.12 5.09 -42.42
C THR A 15 10.07 4.16 -43.65
N LEU A 16 11.10 3.35 -43.92
CA LEU A 16 11.16 2.54 -45.16
C LEU A 16 11.26 1.02 -44.97
N LEU A 17 11.21 0.50 -43.75
CA LEU A 17 11.12 -0.94 -43.52
C LEU A 17 9.84 -1.17 -42.72
N GLY A 18 8.89 -1.91 -43.28
CA GLY A 18 7.63 -2.28 -42.62
C GLY A 18 7.89 -3.13 -41.38
N VAL A 19 8.28 -2.47 -40.29
CA VAL A 19 8.39 -3.08 -38.97
C VAL A 19 6.97 -3.11 -38.40
N PRO A 20 6.44 -4.29 -38.01
CA PRO A 20 5.14 -4.34 -37.36
C PRO A 20 5.23 -3.47 -36.11
N ALA A 21 4.19 -2.68 -35.88
CA ALA A 21 4.03 -1.87 -34.69
C ALA A 21 4.25 -2.77 -33.46
N MET A 22 5.44 -2.70 -32.87
CA MET A 22 5.70 -3.37 -31.61
C MET A 22 4.81 -2.69 -30.59
N GLY A 23 3.86 -3.47 -30.05
CA GLY A 23 2.89 -3.01 -29.08
C GLY A 23 3.59 -2.23 -27.98
N GLN A 24 3.05 -1.07 -27.67
CA GLN A 24 3.36 -0.39 -26.43
C GLN A 24 3.19 -1.41 -25.31
N LEU A 25 4.28 -1.73 -24.61
CA LEU A 25 4.21 -2.25 -23.26
C LEU A 25 3.57 -1.12 -22.46
N GLU A 26 2.25 -1.16 -22.35
CA GLU A 26 1.47 -0.23 -21.56
C GLU A 26 2.01 -0.33 -20.13
N GLU A 27 2.68 0.72 -19.66
CA GLU A 27 3.09 0.82 -18.26
C GLU A 27 1.83 0.61 -17.39
N PRO A 28 1.91 -0.18 -16.30
CA PRO A 28 0.76 -0.38 -15.43
C PRO A 28 0.14 0.97 -15.08
N PRO A 29 -1.20 1.12 -15.13
CA PRO A 29 -1.82 2.41 -14.94
C PRO A 29 -1.34 3.02 -13.63
N GLU A 30 -0.82 4.25 -13.71
CA GLU A 30 -0.31 5.07 -12.60
C GLU A 30 -1.34 5.17 -11.44
N SER A 31 -2.60 4.80 -11.71
CA SER A 31 -3.76 4.78 -10.83
C SER A 31 -4.15 3.39 -10.30
N ALA A 32 -3.23 2.43 -10.12
CA ALA A 32 -3.52 1.11 -9.54
C ALA A 32 -3.07 0.98 -8.06
N PRO A 33 -3.66 1.75 -7.11
CA PRO A 33 -3.19 1.83 -5.74
C PRO A 33 -3.20 0.49 -4.98
N GLN A 34 -4.12 -0.40 -5.36
CA GLN A 34 -4.23 -1.74 -4.78
C GLN A 34 -3.06 -2.62 -5.20
N TYR A 35 -2.69 -2.56 -6.48
CA TYR A 35 -1.57 -3.32 -7.02
C TYR A 35 -0.23 -2.77 -6.52
N SER A 36 -0.08 -1.45 -6.45
CA SER A 36 1.12 -0.84 -5.85
C SER A 36 1.26 -1.17 -4.36
N CYS A 37 0.14 -1.19 -3.62
CA CYS A 37 0.14 -1.67 -2.23
C CYS A 37 0.57 -3.13 -2.15
N PHE A 38 0.04 -3.99 -3.02
CA PHE A 38 0.36 -5.42 -3.04
C PHE A 38 1.86 -5.67 -3.29
N GLU A 39 2.44 -5.02 -4.30
CA GLU A 39 3.88 -5.09 -4.58
C GLU A 39 4.71 -4.59 -3.38
N ALA A 40 4.33 -3.44 -2.80
CA ALA A 40 5.01 -2.90 -1.62
C ALA A 40 4.92 -3.84 -0.40
N ALA A 41 3.80 -4.53 -0.20
CA ALA A 41 3.65 -5.49 0.90
C ALA A 41 4.60 -6.68 0.72
N ARG A 42 4.78 -7.16 -0.52
CA ARG A 42 5.67 -8.29 -0.83
C ARG A 42 7.15 -7.96 -0.76
N GLU A 43 7.53 -6.73 -1.09
CA GLU A 43 8.93 -6.32 -1.19
C GLU A 43 9.64 -6.33 0.18
N GLY A 44 8.90 -6.06 1.27
CA GLY A 44 9.47 -5.87 2.61
C GLY A 44 9.13 -6.95 3.64
N SER A 45 8.24 -7.90 3.33
CA SER A 45 7.76 -8.86 4.30
C SER A 45 7.62 -10.24 3.67
N GLY A 46 8.08 -11.30 4.36
CA GLY A 46 7.95 -12.70 3.91
C GLY A 46 6.50 -13.22 3.90
N VAL A 47 5.56 -12.31 3.64
CA VAL A 47 4.12 -12.46 3.67
C VAL A 47 3.66 -13.22 2.44
N SER A 48 2.67 -14.08 2.63
CA SER A 48 2.07 -14.82 1.53
C SER A 48 1.28 -13.89 0.61
N GLU A 49 1.17 -14.27 -0.66
CA GLU A 49 0.41 -13.49 -1.65
C GLU A 49 -1.06 -13.30 -1.24
N SER A 50 -1.66 -14.28 -0.54
CA SER A 50 -3.04 -14.16 -0.06
C SER A 50 -3.20 -13.09 1.03
N ILE A 51 -2.26 -13.01 1.98
CA ILE A 51 -2.27 -11.99 3.04
C ILE A 51 -1.99 -10.61 2.44
N ALA A 52 -1.03 -10.49 1.52
CA ALA A 52 -0.75 -9.23 0.83
C ALA A 52 -1.98 -8.73 0.03
N ALA A 53 -2.67 -9.64 -0.68
CA ALA A 53 -3.89 -9.31 -1.40
C ALA A 53 -5.02 -8.86 -0.46
N GLN A 54 -5.20 -9.54 0.68
CA GLN A 54 -6.20 -9.20 1.68
C GLN A 54 -5.92 -7.84 2.34
N LEU A 55 -4.65 -7.57 2.67
CA LEU A 55 -4.22 -6.29 3.25
C LEU A 55 -4.53 -5.11 2.33
N CYS A 56 -4.28 -5.29 1.03
CA CYS A 56 -4.38 -4.24 0.02
C CYS A 56 -5.74 -4.16 -0.67
N GLN A 57 -6.70 -5.01 -0.27
CA GLN A 57 -8.05 -4.98 -0.80
C GLN A 57 -8.72 -3.62 -0.50
N GLY A 58 -9.10 -2.90 -1.56
CA GLY A 58 -9.74 -1.59 -1.45
C GLY A 58 -8.77 -0.45 -1.08
N ALA A 59 -7.46 -0.70 -1.03
CA ALA A 59 -6.47 0.33 -0.73
C ALA A 59 -6.50 1.47 -1.75
N ARG A 60 -6.32 2.70 -1.26
CA ARG A 60 -6.20 3.92 -2.07
C ARG A 60 -4.75 4.41 -2.19
N SER A 61 -3.82 3.72 -1.54
CA SER A 61 -2.38 3.99 -1.56
C SER A 61 -1.62 2.76 -1.04
N ASP A 62 -0.30 2.87 -0.98
CA ASP A 62 0.59 1.88 -0.35
C ASP A 62 0.65 1.98 1.19
N ALA A 63 -0.14 2.86 1.81
CA ALA A 63 -0.12 3.06 3.26
C ALA A 63 -0.41 1.79 4.09
N PRO A 64 -1.34 0.87 3.71
CA PRO A 64 -1.54 -0.39 4.43
C PRO A 64 -0.30 -1.28 4.45
N ALA A 65 0.42 -1.37 3.32
CA ALA A 65 1.66 -2.13 3.20
C ALA A 65 2.76 -1.57 4.13
N LYS A 66 2.95 -0.25 4.11
CA LYS A 66 3.92 0.44 4.99
C LYS A 66 3.59 0.26 6.47
N CYS A 67 2.31 0.29 6.83
CA CYS A 67 1.86 0.00 8.18
C CYS A 67 2.23 -1.44 8.57
N PHE A 68 1.87 -2.41 7.73
CA PHE A 68 2.05 -3.82 8.00
C PHE A 68 3.52 -4.15 8.22
N GLN A 69 4.40 -3.69 7.32
CA GLN A 69 5.84 -3.88 7.44
C GLN A 69 6.37 -3.34 8.78
N ARG A 70 5.99 -2.10 9.15
CA ARG A 70 6.43 -1.49 10.42
C ARG A 70 5.99 -2.29 11.65
N VAL A 71 4.80 -2.86 11.59
CA VAL A 71 4.24 -3.69 12.67
C VAL A 71 4.95 -5.03 12.75
N GLN A 72 5.21 -5.71 11.61
CA GLN A 72 6.00 -6.94 11.61
C GLN A 72 7.41 -6.70 12.18
N GLU A 73 8.07 -5.60 11.82
CA GLU A 73 9.42 -5.27 12.26
C GLU A 73 9.54 -4.90 13.75
N ARG A 74 8.52 -4.25 14.32
CA ARG A 74 8.62 -3.62 15.66
C ARG A 74 7.65 -4.17 16.70
N ALA A 75 6.53 -4.73 16.24
CA ALA A 75 5.51 -5.28 17.10
C ALA A 75 5.54 -6.80 17.17
N PHE A 76 6.03 -7.48 16.12
CA PHE A 76 5.96 -8.94 15.99
C PHE A 76 4.52 -9.45 16.14
N LEU A 77 3.56 -8.75 15.53
CA LEU A 77 2.19 -9.23 15.49
C LEU A 77 2.08 -10.40 14.53
N GLU A 78 1.14 -11.29 14.82
CA GLU A 78 0.75 -12.32 13.86
C GLU A 78 0.02 -11.68 12.68
N ASP A 79 0.13 -12.28 11.49
CA ASP A 79 -0.46 -11.74 10.25
C ASP A 79 -1.94 -11.32 10.40
N PRO A 80 -2.84 -12.09 11.06
CA PRO A 80 -4.23 -11.67 11.25
C PRO A 80 -4.39 -10.39 12.07
N GLN A 81 -3.53 -10.18 13.08
CA GLN A 81 -3.58 -8.99 13.93
C GLN A 81 -3.02 -7.78 13.18
N ALA A 82 -1.93 -7.96 12.44
CA ALA A 82 -1.35 -6.92 11.59
C ALA A 82 -2.32 -6.53 10.46
N LEU A 83 -3.03 -7.50 9.86
CA LEU A 83 -4.13 -7.25 8.92
C LEU A 83 -5.22 -6.39 9.57
N GLN A 84 -5.75 -6.80 10.72
CA GLN A 84 -6.80 -6.06 11.41
C GLN A 84 -6.38 -4.61 11.73
N LEU A 85 -5.11 -4.41 12.09
CA LEU A 85 -4.58 -3.09 12.45
C LEU A 85 -4.31 -2.19 11.24
N CYS A 86 -3.83 -2.75 10.13
CA CYS A 86 -3.31 -1.97 9.00
C CYS A 86 -4.26 -1.90 7.80
N GLN A 87 -5.26 -2.78 7.71
CA GLN A 87 -6.22 -2.77 6.62
C GLN A 87 -6.97 -1.42 6.60
N TYR A 88 -7.06 -0.83 5.42
CA TYR A 88 -7.64 0.50 5.16
C TYR A 88 -6.85 1.71 5.67
N ALA A 89 -5.61 1.55 6.13
CA ALA A 89 -4.78 2.69 6.51
C ALA A 89 -4.65 3.69 5.35
N GLN A 90 -4.92 4.97 5.63
CA GLN A 90 -4.72 6.06 4.69
C GLN A 90 -3.36 6.74 4.92
N PRO A 91 -2.84 7.53 3.95
CA PRO A 91 -1.60 8.28 4.15
C PRO A 91 -1.63 9.26 5.33
N SER A 92 -2.81 9.73 5.74
CA SER A 92 -3.00 10.60 6.91
C SER A 92 -3.09 9.86 8.24
N ASP A 93 -3.27 8.54 8.20
CA ASP A 93 -3.39 7.70 9.39
C ASP A 93 -2.03 7.09 9.75
N ASP A 94 -1.85 6.74 11.03
CA ASP A 94 -0.70 5.97 11.47
C ASP A 94 -1.06 4.94 12.57
N PRO A 95 -1.83 3.90 12.21
CA PRO A 95 -2.28 2.87 13.15
C PRO A 95 -1.12 2.11 13.79
N ALA A 96 -0.02 1.89 13.05
CA ALA A 96 1.18 1.25 13.57
C ALA A 96 1.83 2.07 14.70
N SER A 97 1.98 3.39 14.53
CA SER A 97 2.52 4.26 15.57
C SER A 97 1.59 4.36 16.78
N CYS A 98 0.27 4.39 16.56
CA CYS A 98 -0.72 4.32 17.64
C CYS A 98 -0.49 3.08 18.50
N PHE A 99 -0.45 1.90 17.87
CA PHE A 99 -0.29 0.63 18.57
C PHE A 99 1.05 0.54 19.32
N LEU A 100 2.16 0.87 18.64
CA LEU A 100 3.51 0.82 19.23
C LEU A 100 3.69 1.80 20.39
N LYS A 101 3.01 2.95 20.36
CA LYS A 101 3.03 3.91 21.46
C LYS A 101 2.16 3.41 22.61
N ALA A 102 0.90 3.06 22.34
CA ALA A 102 -0.05 2.64 23.35
C ALA A 102 0.41 1.38 24.11
N ARG A 103 1.00 0.41 23.41
CA ARG A 103 1.59 -0.80 24.02
C ARG A 103 2.72 -0.48 25.01
N ARG A 104 3.45 0.62 24.80
CA ARG A 104 4.55 1.05 25.69
C ARG A 104 4.10 1.98 26.81
N SER A 105 2.94 2.64 26.67
CA SER A 105 2.52 3.73 27.54
C SER A 105 1.19 3.49 28.25
N SER A 106 0.63 2.30 28.18
CA SER A 106 -0.64 1.94 28.81
C SER A 106 -0.63 0.51 29.34
N PHE A 107 -1.61 0.18 30.18
CA PHE A 107 -1.88 -1.18 30.68
C PHE A 107 -3.07 -1.83 29.96
N VAL A 108 -3.34 -1.41 28.73
CA VAL A 108 -4.43 -1.93 27.91
C VAL A 108 -3.94 -3.20 27.22
N ASP A 109 -4.75 -4.26 27.23
CA ASP A 109 -4.41 -5.52 26.58
C ASP A 109 -4.36 -5.36 25.06
N GLU A 110 -3.52 -6.16 24.42
CA GLU A 110 -3.27 -6.11 22.98
C GLU A 110 -4.54 -6.14 22.11
N PRO A 111 -5.56 -6.99 22.37
CA PRO A 111 -6.78 -6.98 21.57
C PRO A 111 -7.52 -5.65 21.60
N GLN A 112 -7.55 -4.97 22.75
CA GLN A 112 -8.20 -3.66 22.86
C GLN A 112 -7.35 -2.58 22.18
N LEU A 113 -6.02 -2.69 22.20
CA LEU A 113 -5.13 -1.81 21.44
C LEU A 113 -5.34 -1.94 19.92
N LEU A 114 -5.53 -3.16 19.42
CA LEU A 114 -5.86 -3.39 18.00
C LEU A 114 -7.18 -2.74 17.61
N LEU A 115 -8.20 -2.84 18.46
CA LEU A 115 -9.50 -2.21 18.23
C LEU A 115 -9.46 -0.68 18.33
N LEU A 116 -8.62 -0.14 19.22
CA LEU A 116 -8.45 1.30 19.43
C LEU A 116 -7.69 1.96 18.28
N CYS A 117 -6.64 1.29 17.78
CA CYS A 117 -5.71 1.87 16.82
C CYS A 117 -6.03 1.56 15.36
N ARG A 118 -6.98 0.65 15.06
CA ARG A 118 -7.35 0.36 13.67
C ARG A 118 -7.95 1.59 12.97
N PRO A 119 -7.71 1.77 11.66
CA PRO A 119 -8.36 2.79 10.86
C PRO A 119 -9.88 2.66 10.88
N LEU A 120 -10.57 3.80 10.89
CA LEU A 120 -11.99 3.85 10.58
C LEU A 120 -12.15 3.84 9.07
N ILE A 121 -13.16 3.12 8.57
CA ILE A 121 -13.56 3.21 7.17
C ILE A 121 -14.35 4.53 7.01
N ALA A 122 -13.68 5.67 7.16
CA ALA A 122 -14.31 6.98 7.16
C ALA A 122 -14.88 7.36 5.79
N ASP A 123 -14.37 6.76 4.70
CA ASP A 123 -14.87 6.97 3.34
C ASP A 123 -16.33 6.49 3.19
N GLN A 124 -16.80 5.54 4.02
CA GLN A 124 -18.21 5.16 4.07
C GLN A 124 -19.09 6.28 4.66
N MET A 125 -18.56 7.10 5.55
CA MET A 125 -19.34 8.17 6.21
C MET A 125 -19.44 9.45 5.37
N ASN A 126 -18.49 9.68 4.45
CA ASN A 126 -18.57 10.77 3.47
C ASN A 126 -19.28 10.37 2.17
N MET A 127 -19.36 9.06 1.84
CA MET A 127 -20.10 8.57 0.67
C MET A 127 -21.63 8.53 0.91
N TYR A 128 -22.08 8.32 2.15
CA TYR A 128 -23.50 8.28 2.51
C TYR A 128 -23.79 9.07 3.79
N PRO A 129 -23.90 10.41 3.74
CA PRO A 129 -24.30 11.20 4.91
C PRO A 129 -25.70 10.86 5.45
N TYR A 130 -26.48 10.03 4.72
CA TYR A 130 -27.84 9.62 5.09
C TYR A 130 -28.09 8.09 5.07
N GLY A 131 -27.04 7.25 5.05
CA GLY A 131 -27.17 5.78 5.06
C GLY A 131 -27.32 5.13 3.68
N PRO A 132 -27.32 3.78 3.59
CA PRO A 132 -27.37 3.02 2.34
C PRO A 132 -28.70 3.18 1.59
#